data_AF-A0A976CAE1-F1
#
_entry.id   AF-A0A976CAE1-F1
#
_cell.length_a   1.000
_cell.length_b   1.000
_cell.length_c   1.000
_cell.angle_alpha   90.00
_cell.angle_beta   90.00
_cell.angle_gamma   90.00
#
_symmetry.space_group_name_H-M   'P 1'
#
loop_
_entity.id
_entity.type
_entity.pdbx_description
1 polymer ?
#
loop_
_entity_poly.entity_id
_entity_poly.type
_entity_poly.pdbx_seq_one_letter_code
_entity_poly.pdbx_strand_id
1 'polypeptide(L)'
;MGSFVDKIIAKKGHLIHKLKAKDSTGRWAYYFVLVEQAREQAFLAALESNQSIDLLDYGKVVASNYGEEPSDEVKAMLKEKYNFDV
;
A
#
# COMPACT_ATOMS: atom_id res chain seq x y z
N MET A 1 16.74 5.14 19.18
CA MET A 1 17.58 5.64 18.06
C MET A 1 16.76 5.45 16.79
N GLY A 2 15.95 6.44 16.41
CA GLY A 2 15.09 6.36 15.22
C GLY A 2 15.94 6.67 13.99
N SER A 3 16.01 5.73 13.05
CA SER A 3 16.87 5.80 11.88
C SER A 3 16.39 6.94 10.96
N PHE A 4 17.30 7.61 10.26
CA PHE A 4 16.94 8.57 9.20
C PHE A 4 15.93 7.98 8.19
N VAL A 5 15.95 6.65 8.04
CA VAL A 5 15.01 5.87 7.24
C VAL A 5 13.56 6.05 7.70
N ASP A 6 13.30 6.10 9.01
CA ASP A 6 11.94 6.24 9.56
C ASP A 6 11.33 7.61 9.21
N LYS A 7 12.13 8.68 9.26
CA LYS A 7 11.69 10.03 8.86
C LYS A 7 11.42 10.15 7.36
N ILE A 8 12.19 9.43 6.54
CA ILE A 8 11.98 9.39 5.09
C ILE A 8 10.72 8.58 4.77
N ILE A 9 10.47 7.48 5.48
CA ILE A 9 9.28 6.64 5.32
C ILE A 9 8.01 7.38 5.74
N ALA A 10 8.02 8.10 6.87
CA ALA A 10 6.88 8.88 7.34
C ALA A 10 6.47 10.02 6.37
N LYS A 11 7.41 10.58 5.62
CA LYS A 11 7.09 11.57 4.56
C LYS A 11 6.41 10.94 3.35
N LYS A 12 6.55 9.63 3.14
CA LYS A 12 6.01 8.91 1.99
C LYS A 12 4.60 8.36 2.21
N GLY A 13 3.93 8.68 3.32
CA GLY A 13 2.53 8.28 3.55
C GLY A 13 1.60 8.65 2.39
N HIS A 14 1.81 9.80 1.75
CA HIS A 14 1.04 10.24 0.58
C HIS A 14 1.21 9.35 -0.66
N LEU A 15 2.23 8.48 -0.69
CA LEU A 15 2.48 7.53 -1.77
C LEU A 15 1.93 6.13 -1.46
N ILE A 16 1.24 5.97 -0.32
CA ILE A 16 0.55 4.73 0.01
C ILE A 16 -0.79 4.73 -0.69
N HIS A 17 -0.97 3.76 -1.59
CA HIS A 17 -2.24 3.51 -2.23
C HIS A 17 -2.92 2.32 -1.56
N LYS A 18 -4.16 2.55 -1.12
CA LYS A 18 -5.07 1.51 -0.66
C LYS A 18 -5.79 0.95 -1.88
N LEU A 19 -5.69 -0.36 -2.09
CA LEU A 19 -6.41 -1.06 -3.15
C LEU A 19 -7.10 -2.30 -2.60
N LYS A 20 -8.23 -2.66 -3.20
CA LYS A 20 -8.98 -3.88 -2.91
C LYS A 20 -8.81 -4.83 -4.09
N ALA A 21 -8.12 -5.94 -3.88
CA ALA A 21 -7.87 -6.93 -4.92
C ALA A 21 -8.22 -8.33 -4.42
N LYS A 22 -8.50 -9.24 -5.35
CA LYS A 22 -8.59 -10.67 -5.03
C LYS A 22 -7.19 -11.24 -4.99
N ASP A 23 -6.87 -11.93 -3.91
CA ASP A 23 -5.66 -12.74 -3.82
C ASP A 23 -5.72 -13.95 -4.79
N SER A 24 -4.61 -14.64 -4.98
CA SER A 24 -4.46 -15.92 -5.68
C SER A 24 -5.50 -16.98 -5.28
N THR A 25 -6.04 -16.89 -4.06
CA THR A 25 -7.10 -17.75 -3.52
C THR A 25 -8.53 -17.30 -3.89
N GLY A 26 -8.68 -16.21 -4.64
CA GLY A 26 -9.97 -15.61 -5.01
C GLY A 26 -10.64 -14.79 -3.90
N ARG A 27 -10.00 -14.64 -2.74
CA ARG A 27 -10.52 -13.89 -1.59
C ARG A 27 -10.20 -12.41 -1.72
N TRP A 28 -11.16 -11.56 -1.39
CA TRP A 28 -10.95 -10.13 -1.33
C TRP A 28 -10.03 -9.78 -0.15
N ALA A 29 -9.00 -9.00 -0.45
CA ALA A 29 -8.09 -8.43 0.53
C ALA A 29 -7.78 -6.98 0.16
N TYR A 30 -7.53 -6.18 1.20
CA TYR A 30 -6.95 -4.87 1.04
C TYR A 30 -5.44 -4.98 1.02
N TYR A 31 -4.83 -4.29 0.08
CA TYR A 31 -3.40 -4.12 -0.01
C TYR A 31 -3.08 -2.64 0.13
N PHE A 32 -2.07 -2.38 0.94
CA PHE A 32 -1.46 -1.08 1.10
C PHE A 32 -0.09 -1.15 0.46
N VAL A 33 0.05 -0.44 -0.65
CA VAL A 33 1.27 -0.46 -1.45
C VAL A 33 1.89 0.91 -1.40
N LEU A 34 3.14 0.95 -0.97
CA LEU A 34 3.97 2.13 -1.08
C LEU A 34 4.55 2.18 -2.49
N VAL A 35 3.96 3.01 -3.33
CA VAL A 35 4.39 3.18 -4.72
C VAL A 35 5.46 4.26 -4.78
N GLU A 36 6.48 4.08 -5.61
CA GLU A 36 7.44 5.16 -5.82
C GLU A 36 6.82 6.25 -6.69
N GLN A 37 7.06 7.53 -6.37
CA GLN A 37 6.48 8.65 -7.12
C GLN A 37 6.78 8.58 -8.64
N ALA A 38 7.95 8.08 -9.03
CA ALA A 38 8.30 7.87 -10.43
C ALA A 38 7.47 6.79 -11.14
N ARG A 39 6.89 5.85 -10.39
CA ARG A 39 6.08 4.73 -10.88
C ARG A 39 4.59 4.91 -10.62
N GLU A 40 4.19 5.95 -9.88
CA GLU A 40 2.80 6.24 -9.53
C GLU A 40 1.89 6.33 -10.77
N GLN A 41 2.32 7.05 -11.80
CA GLN A 41 1.55 7.15 -13.05
C GLN A 41 1.39 5.79 -13.74
N ALA A 42 2.44 4.98 -13.79
CA ALA A 42 2.39 3.65 -14.37
C ALA A 42 1.47 2.72 -13.55
N PHE A 43 1.50 2.85 -12.22
CA PHE A 43 0.64 2.10 -11.31
C PHE A 43 -0.83 2.47 -11.48
N LEU A 44 -1.16 3.76 -11.58
CA LEU A 44 -2.53 4.23 -11.82
C LEU A 44 -3.05 3.73 -13.17
N ALA A 45 -2.23 3.82 -14.23
CA ALA A 45 -2.59 3.28 -15.55
C ALA A 45 -2.79 1.75 -15.51
N ALA A 46 -1.98 1.04 -14.72
CA ALA A 46 -2.10 -0.40 -14.56
C ALA A 46 -3.38 -0.78 -13.79
N LEU A 47 -3.77 -0.01 -12.77
CA LEU A 47 -5.04 -0.19 -12.06
C LEU A 47 -6.26 0.01 -12.98
N GLU A 48 -6.19 0.94 -13.93
CA GLU A 48 -7.25 1.15 -14.93
C GLU A 48 -7.34 0.03 -15.97
N SER A 49 -6.24 -0.69 -16.22
CA SER A 49 -6.16 -1.71 -17.28
C SER A 49 -7.02 -2.97 -17.04
N ASN A 50 -7.65 -3.10 -15.85
CA ASN A 50 -8.47 -4.25 -15.46
C ASN A 50 -7.74 -5.62 -15.54
N GLN A 51 -6.40 -5.59 -15.68
CA GLN A 51 -5.54 -6.77 -15.69
C GLN A 51 -5.03 -7.08 -14.29
N SER A 52 -4.58 -8.32 -14.09
CA SER A 52 -3.85 -8.68 -12.88
C SER A 52 -2.48 -8.01 -12.95
N ILE A 53 -2.23 -7.07 -12.03
CA ILE A 53 -0.97 -6.34 -11.93
C ILE A 53 -0.17 -6.87 -10.74
N ASP A 54 1.14 -6.99 -10.90
CA ASP A 54 2.02 -7.28 -9.76
C ASP A 54 2.32 -5.96 -9.03
N LEU A 55 1.87 -5.87 -7.78
CA LEU A 55 2.09 -4.68 -6.94
C LEU A 55 3.59 -4.47 -6.65
N LEU A 56 4.38 -5.54 -6.68
CA LEU A 56 5.83 -5.51 -6.45
C LEU A 56 6.59 -4.86 -7.61
N ASP A 57 6.00 -4.78 -8.81
CA ASP A 57 6.61 -4.10 -9.96
C ASP A 57 6.55 -2.58 -9.83
N TYR A 58 5.62 -2.03 -9.03
CA TYR A 58 5.44 -0.58 -8.88
C TYR A 58 5.98 -0.05 -7.56
N GLY A 59 6.04 -0.91 -6.54
CA GLY A 59 6.42 -0.49 -5.20
C GLY A 59 6.54 -1.67 -4.24
N LYS A 60 6.24 -1.39 -2.97
CA LYS A 60 6.33 -2.40 -1.90
C LYS A 60 5.01 -2.51 -1.18
N VAL A 61 4.49 -3.72 -1.05
CA VAL A 61 3.35 -4.00 -0.16
C VAL A 61 3.83 -3.80 1.28
N VAL A 62 3.25 -2.81 1.97
CA VAL A 62 3.60 -2.48 3.37
C VAL A 62 2.65 -3.14 4.35
N ALA A 63 1.39 -3.35 3.96
CA ALA A 63 0.40 -4.05 4.75
C ALA A 63 -0.62 -4.73 3.82
N SER A 64 -1.19 -5.83 4.30
CA SER A 64 -2.33 -6.49 3.67
C SER A 64 -3.31 -6.95 4.73
N ASN A 65 -4.61 -6.87 4.46
CA ASN A 65 -5.64 -7.31 5.40
C ASN A 65 -6.78 -8.01 4.65
N TYR A 66 -7.23 -9.14 5.19
CA TYR A 66 -8.39 -9.86 4.67
C TYR A 66 -9.66 -9.33 5.34
N GLY A 67 -10.63 -8.87 4.53
CA GLY A 67 -11.90 -8.37 5.05
C GLY A 67 -12.48 -7.22 4.24
N GLU A 68 -13.50 -6.57 4.78
CA GLU A 68 -14.13 -5.36 4.21
C GLU A 68 -13.48 -4.06 4.69
N GLU A 69 -12.77 -4.10 5.82
CA GLU A 69 -12.05 -2.97 6.39
C GLU A 69 -10.67 -3.39 6.91
N PRO A 70 -9.65 -2.49 6.85
CA PRO A 70 -8.37 -2.74 7.48
C PRO A 70 -8.53 -2.86 9.00
N SER A 71 -7.86 -3.84 9.61
CA SER A 71 -7.84 -4.00 11.07
C SER A 71 -7.17 -2.82 11.77
N ASP A 72 -7.53 -2.57 13.02
CA ASP A 72 -6.96 -1.48 13.81
C ASP A 72 -5.44 -1.60 13.97
N GLU A 73 -4.90 -2.82 14.01
CA GLU A 73 -3.45 -3.06 13.99
C GLU A 73 -2.79 -2.54 12.72
N VAL A 74 -3.43 -2.73 11.55
CA VAL A 74 -2.92 -2.23 10.26
C VAL A 74 -3.04 -0.71 10.21
N LYS A 75 -4.16 -0.14 10.66
CA LYS A 75 -4.34 1.31 10.76
C LYS A 75 -3.29 1.95 11.65
N ALA A 76 -3.06 1.39 12.84
CA ALA A 76 -2.05 1.86 13.79
C ALA A 76 -0.65 1.78 13.19
N MET A 77 -0.31 0.65 12.54
CA MET A 77 0.99 0.47 11.90
C MET A 77 1.23 1.44 10.75
N LEU A 78 0.22 1.68 9.90
CA LEU A 78 0.27 2.65 8.80
C LEU A 78 0.44 4.08 9.33
N LYS A 79 -0.30 4.43 10.37
CA LYS A 79 -0.22 5.74 11.01
C LYS A 79 1.13 5.96 11.70
N GLU A 80 1.62 4.99 12.46
CA GLU A 80 2.87 5.10 13.21
C GLU A 80 4.10 5.12 12.29
N LYS A 81 4.15 4.22 11.29
CA LYS A 81 5.33 4.09 10.42
C LYS A 81 5.33 5.04 9.23
N TYR A 82 4.15 5.27 8.66
CA TYR A 82 4.03 5.99 7.39
C TYR A 82 3.24 7.30 7.51
N ASN A 83 2.71 7.62 8.71
CA ASN A 83 1.83 8.77 8.91
C ASN A 83 0.64 8.78 7.93
N PHE A 84 0.12 7.58 7.62
CA PHE A 84 -1.01 7.37 6.72
C PHE A 84 -2.26 7.03 7.54
N ASP A 85 -3.34 7.79 7.34
CA ASP A 85 -4.61 7.63 8.05
C ASP A 85 -5.65 7.03 7.08
N VAL A 86 -6.36 5.97 7.49
CA VAL A 86 -7.24 5.14 6.62
C VAL A 86 -8.52 4.69 7.30
#